data_AF-A0A3N4E2U0-F1
#
_entry.id   AF-A0A3N4E2U0-F1
#
_cell.length_a   1.000
_cell.length_b   1.000
_cell.length_c   1.000
_cell.angle_alpha   90.00
_cell.angle_beta   90.00
_cell.angle_gamma   90.00
#
_symmetry.space_group_name_H-M   'P 1'
#
loop_
_entity.id
_entity.type
_entity.pdbx_description
1 polymer ?
#
loop_
_entity_poly.entity_id
_entity_poly.type
_entity_poly.pdbx_seq_one_letter_code
_entity_poly.pdbx_strand_id
1 'polypeptide(L)' 'MVTSKIVTKQIKGEKLEVITHSGSCYIIEHNPNLFELTLAEFAVMRTGAYSPQRIIEMRDILKQLNKNQH' A
#
# COMPACT_ATOMS: atom_id res chain seq x y z
N MET A 1 10.84 21.49 7.82
CA MET A 1 10.80 20.22 7.08
C MET A 1 9.38 20.04 6.59
N VAL A 2 9.12 20.20 5.29
CA VAL A 2 7.76 20.02 4.74
C VAL A 2 7.54 18.53 4.61
N THR A 3 6.87 17.93 5.58
CA THR A 3 6.46 16.54 5.49
C THR A 3 5.38 16.44 4.42
N SER A 4 5.63 15.61 3.40
CA SER A 4 4.64 15.17 2.41
C SER A 4 3.58 14.25 3.06
N LYS A 5 3.10 14.61 4.25
CA LYS A 5 2.06 13.89 4.98
C LYS A 5 0.78 14.03 4.17
N ILE A 6 0.22 12.90 3.77
CA ILE A 6 -1.08 12.84 3.11
C ILE A 6 -2.14 13.17 4.16
N VAL A 7 -2.95 14.19 3.89
CA VAL A 7 -4.06 14.61 4.77
C VAL A 7 -5.42 14.27 4.18
N THR A 8 -5.49 14.11 2.86
CA THR A 8 -6.74 13.73 2.19
C THR A 8 -6.45 12.80 1.01
N LYS A 9 -7.30 11.79 0.88
CA LYS A 9 -7.37 10.90 -0.28
C LYS A 9 -8.82 10.84 -0.73
N GLN A 10 -9.07 11.04 -2.02
CA GLN A 10 -10.42 10.97 -2.56
C GLN A 10 -10.42 10.39 -3.96
N ILE A 11 -11.42 9.56 -4.25
CA ILE A 11 -11.62 8.96 -5.56
C ILE A 11 -12.55 9.88 -6.35
N LYS A 12 -12.09 10.36 -7.51
CA LYS A 12 -12.89 11.15 -8.46
C LYS A 12 -12.88 10.48 -9.83
N GLY A 13 -14.00 9.83 -10.17
CA GLY A 13 -14.05 8.97 -11.35
C GLY A 13 -13.05 7.82 -11.22
N GLU A 14 -12.17 7.67 -12.20
CA GLU A 14 -11.11 6.65 -12.22
C GLU A 14 -9.77 7.12 -11.62
N LYS A 15 -9.74 8.32 -11.04
CA LYS A 15 -8.52 8.96 -10.53
C LYS A 15 -8.52 8.99 -9.00
N LEU A 16 -7.34 8.78 -8.41
CA LEU A 16 -7.11 9.02 -6.99
C LEU A 16 -6.41 10.37 -6.82
N GLU A 17 -7.06 11.30 -6.13
CA GLU A 17 -6.48 12.56 -5.71
C GLU A 17 -5.89 12.41 -4.30
N VAL A 18 -4.64 12.85 -4.15
CA VAL A 18 -3.90 12.86 -2.90
C VAL A 18 -3.49 14.29 -2.58
N ILE A 19 -4.00 14.83 -1.48
CA ILE A 19 -3.66 16.16 -1.00
C ILE A 19 -2.72 16.02 0.19
N THR A 20 -1.56 16.67 0.11
CA THR A 20 -0.58 16.72 1.19
C THR A 20 -0.86 17.89 2.12
N HIS A 21 -0.28 17.83 3.32
CA HIS A 21 -0.32 18.91 4.30
C HIS A 21 0.21 20.25 3.74
N SER A 22 1.12 20.21 2.76
CA SER A 22 1.64 21.41 2.09
C SER A 22 0.65 22.02 1.07
N GLY A 23 -0.52 21.41 0.85
CA GLY A 23 -1.47 21.81 -0.16
C GLY A 23 -1.15 21.31 -1.57
N SER A 24 -0.10 20.51 -1.75
CA SER A 24 0.21 19.89 -3.04
C SER A 24 -0.84 18.83 -3.37
N CYS A 25 -1.32 18.83 -4.61
CA CYS A 25 -2.27 17.85 -5.13
C CYS A 25 -1.58 16.92 -6.13
N TYR A 26 -1.62 15.63 -5.87
CA TYR A 26 -1.13 14.59 -6.77
C TYR A 26 -2.33 13.83 -7.33
N ILE A 27 -2.37 13.67 -8.66
CA ILE A 27 -3.40 12.91 -9.36
C ILE A 27 -2.77 11.62 -9.85
N ILE A 28 -3.32 10.50 -9.41
CA ILE A 28 -2.97 9.18 -9.92
C ILE A 28 -4.04 8.83 -10.95
N GLU A 29 -3.67 8.92 -12.24
CA GLU A 29 -4.59 8.79 -13.38
C GLU A 29 -5.02 7.35 -13.69
N HIS A 30 -4.62 6.38 -12.88
CA HIS A 30 -4.95 4.97 -13.07
C HIS A 30 -5.62 4.44 -11.81
N ASN A 31 -6.59 3.53 -11.99
CA ASN A 31 -7.24 2.81 -10.90
C ASN A 31 -6.17 2.06 -10.08
N PRO A 32 -5.76 2.59 -8.92
CA PRO A 32 -4.59 2.06 -8.23
C PRO A 32 -4.99 0.76 -7.53
N ASN A 33 -4.18 -0.28 -7.67
CA ASN A 33 -4.36 -1.49 -6.89
C ASN A 33 -4.14 -1.15 -5.40
N LEU A 34 -5.19 -1.34 -4.60
CA LEU A 34 -5.15 -1.14 -3.16
C LEU A 34 -4.74 -2.46 -2.49
N PHE A 35 -3.73 -2.38 -1.62
CA PHE A 35 -3.21 -3.54 -0.89
C PHE A 35 -3.36 -3.31 0.61
N GLU A 36 -3.79 -4.36 1.33
CA GLU A 36 -3.86 -4.34 2.78
C GLU A 36 -2.64 -5.06 3.39
N LEU A 37 -1.82 -4.30 4.11
CA LEU A 37 -0.60 -4.76 4.75
C LEU A 37 -0.66 -4.50 6.26
N THR A 38 -0.15 -5.45 7.04
CA THR A 38 0.19 -5.22 8.45
C THR A 38 1.40 -4.29 8.56
N LEU A 39 1.64 -3.75 9.76
CA LEU A 39 2.79 -2.87 10.00
C LEU A 39 4.13 -3.57 9.72
N ALA A 40 4.26 -4.85 10.09
CA ALA A 40 5.47 -5.62 9.87
C ALA A 40 5.73 -5.84 8.37
N GLU A 41 4.69 -6.20 7.62
CA GLU A 41 4.76 -6.36 6.17
C GLU A 41 5.08 -5.07 5.45
N PHE A 42 4.51 -3.95 5.90
CA PHE A 42 4.84 -2.64 5.38
C PHE A 42 6.31 -2.27 5.64
N ALA A 43 6.85 -2.60 6.82
CA ALA A 43 8.26 -2.37 7.14
C ALA A 43 9.18 -3.17 6.20
N VAL A 44 8.86 -4.44 5.94
CA VAL A 44 9.59 -5.29 4.99
C VAL A 44 9.52 -4.73 3.57
N MET A 45 8.31 -4.39 3.10
CA MET A 45 8.11 -3.83 1.76
C MET A 45 8.92 -2.54 1.54
N ARG A 46 9.01 -1.67 2.55
CA ARG A 46 9.73 -0.39 2.47
C ARG A 46 11.24 -0.55 2.25
N THR A 47 11.81 -1.73 2.50
CA THR A 47 13.21 -2.01 2.16
C THR A 47 13.47 -2.07 0.65
N GLY A 48 12.40 -2.15 -0.17
CA GLY A 48 12.46 -2.21 -1.63
C GLY A 48 12.67 -3.62 -2.19
N ALA A 49 12.87 -4.63 -1.34
CA ALA A 49 13.12 -6.01 -1.78
C ALA A 49 11.89 -6.70 -2.41
N TYR A 50 10.67 -6.27 -2.03
CA TYR A 50 9.43 -6.94 -2.43
C TYR A 50 8.34 -5.94 -2.79
N SER A 51 7.60 -6.23 -3.86
CA SER A 51 6.39 -5.49 -4.22
C SER A 51 5.25 -5.79 -3.22
N PRO A 52 4.24 -4.90 -3.10
CA PRO A 52 3.05 -5.18 -2.29
C PRO A 52 2.40 -6.52 -2.64
N GLN A 53 2.26 -6.81 -3.94
CA GLN A 53 1.72 -8.07 -4.44
C GLN A 53 2.50 -9.28 -3.92
N ARG A 54 3.84 -9.20 -3.95
CA ARG A 54 4.70 -10.31 -3.50
C ARG A 54 4.56 -10.57 -2.00
N ILE A 55 4.39 -9.51 -1.21
CA ILE A 55 4.15 -9.64 0.24
C ILE A 55 2.83 -10.37 0.52
N ILE A 56 1.76 -10.07 -0.23
CA ILE A 56 0.48 -10.78 -0.12
C ILE A 56 0.64 -12.26 -0.47
N GLU A 57 1.32 -12.58 -1.56
CA GLU A 57 1.59 -13.97 -1.96
C GLU A 57 2.33 -14.75 -0.87
N MET A 58 3.38 -14.16 -0.29
CA MET A 58 4.15 -14.80 0.79
C MET A 58 3.28 -15.05 2.03
N ARG A 59 2.41 -14.10 2.39
CA ARG A 59 1.46 -14.25 3.50
C ARG A 59 0.53 -15.44 3.26
N ASP A 60 -0.02 -15.57 2.05
CA ASP A 60 -0.96 -16.64 1.73
C ASP A 60 -0.29 -18.01 1.67
N ILE A 61 0.95 -18.09 1.17
CA ILE A 61 1.78 -19.30 1.24
C ILE A 61 1.98 -19.72 2.70
N LEU A 62 2.38 -18.79 3.58
CA LEU A 62 2.59 -19.09 5.00
C LEU A 62 1.30 -19.56 5.69
N LYS A 63 0.15 -18.95 5.37
CA LYS A 63 -1.15 -19.40 5.88
C LYS A 63 -1.48 -20.83 5.45
N GLN A 64 -1.18 -21.19 4.20
CA GLN A 64 -1.41 -22.55 3.69
C GLN A 64 -0.49 -23.56 4.37
N LEU A 65 0.79 -23.23 4.55
CA LEU A 65 1.75 -24.10 5.25
C LEU A 65 1.31 -24.37 6.69
N ASN A 66 0.84 -23.35 7.41
CA ASN A 66 0.37 -23.51 8.79
C ASN A 66 -0.92 -24.31 8.90
N LYS A 67 -1.80 -24.27 7.88
CA LYS A 67 -3.02 -25.09 7.85
C LYS A 67 -2.74 -26.57 7.63
N ASN A 68 -1.65 -26.91 6.96
CA ASN A 68 -1.27 -28.29 6.65
C ASN A 68 -0.42 -28.94 7.77
N GLN A 69 -0.22 -28.26 8.90
CA GLN A 69 0.52 -28.75 10.07
C GLN A 69 -0.39 -29.23 11.22
N HIS A 70 -1.69 -29.31 10.97
CA HIS A 70 -2.72 -29.88 11.86
C HIS A 70 -3.54 -30.92 11.09
#